data_AF-A0A1I5AAY0-F1
#
_entry.id   AF-A0A1I5AAY0-F1
#
_cell.length_a   1.000
_cell.length_b   1.000
_cell.length_c   1.000
_cell.angle_alpha   90.00
_cell.angle_beta   90.00
_cell.angle_gamma   90.00
#
_symmetry.space_group_name_H-M   'P 1'
#
loop_
_entity.id
_entity.type
_entity.pdbx_description
1 polymer ?
#
loop_
_entity_poly.entity_id
_entity_poly.type
_entity_poly.pdbx_seq_one_letter_code
_entity_poly.pdbx_strand_id
1 'polypeptide(L)'
;MGHAMGLAVRRGRWGGTAGNRLSRATLCLCALLLTLAACSERMTAERALPHPDARIQPIFVATERKLDKTGPFFGFQRPEGMNYFRADISVPPTHQVGVIEWPDGPPDAASDFVVTGTHVYDGPGQMIGDIRRAGPGRETLVFIHGYNNTLSESMYRLAQIQTDFATNMPAMLFSWPSAGDPRGYIYDRDSVMFARDDLVALLDRLTARPGDKVFLIAHSMGSHLAMEALRQAKLSGKTRLLSRVSGVTLMSPDIDPDLFDRQAEVIGKLPQPFLIFISKQDRALSLAGFITGRKPRLGVIDEAEKITRSDVTVIDFTELADGNNLNHFVPVTSPAAISVLNGIISQAGREGTGFLRDMALKLPTARAVQP
;
A
#
# COMPACT_ATOMS: atom_id res chain seq x y z
N MET A 1 52.85 27.40 -62.48
CA MET A 1 54.14 27.37 -61.75
C MET A 1 53.88 27.89 -60.35
N GLY A 2 54.20 27.10 -59.31
CA GLY A 2 54.04 27.52 -57.91
C GLY A 2 53.73 26.33 -56.99
N HIS A 3 54.76 25.80 -56.34
CA HIS A 3 54.71 24.80 -55.26
C HIS A 3 54.02 25.35 -54.00
N ALA A 4 53.33 24.48 -53.25
CA ALA A 4 53.14 24.58 -51.80
C ALA A 4 52.87 23.17 -51.24
N MET A 5 53.90 22.50 -50.71
CA MET A 5 54.15 22.31 -49.27
C MET A 5 52.99 21.68 -48.50
N GLY A 6 53.14 20.40 -48.19
CA GLY A 6 52.35 19.71 -47.18
C GLY A 6 52.84 20.07 -45.77
N LEU A 7 51.89 20.09 -44.83
CA LEU A 7 52.16 19.96 -43.40
C LEU A 7 51.02 19.18 -42.74
N ALA A 8 51.43 18.30 -41.84
CA ALA A 8 50.64 17.26 -41.20
C ALA A 8 49.64 17.82 -40.18
N VAL A 9 48.46 17.20 -40.11
CA VAL A 9 47.56 17.33 -38.95
C VAL A 9 47.37 15.94 -38.34
N ARG A 10 47.80 15.84 -37.07
CA ARG A 10 47.73 14.67 -36.19
C ARG A 10 46.31 14.10 -36.11
N ARG A 11 46.17 12.78 -36.26
CA ARG A 11 44.96 12.03 -35.87
C ARG A 11 44.81 12.05 -34.36
N GLY A 12 43.84 12.81 -33.85
CA GLY A 12 43.35 12.69 -32.47
C GLY A 12 42.54 11.41 -32.31
N ARG A 13 43.06 10.47 -31.51
CA ARG A 13 42.32 9.33 -30.96
C ARG A 13 41.23 9.87 -30.02
N TRP A 14 39.97 9.71 -30.39
CA TRP A 14 38.86 9.78 -29.43
C TRP A 14 38.69 8.38 -28.83
N GLY A 15 38.99 8.25 -27.54
CA GLY A 15 38.74 7.03 -26.77
C GLY A 15 37.23 6.81 -26.62
N GLY A 16 36.75 5.69 -27.14
CA GLY A 16 35.38 5.23 -26.89
C GLY A 16 35.24 4.80 -25.43
N THR A 17 34.28 5.38 -24.71
CA THR A 17 33.79 4.85 -23.45
C THR A 17 33.05 3.54 -23.73
N ALA A 18 33.50 2.46 -23.11
CA ALA A 18 32.86 1.16 -23.20
C ALA A 18 31.49 1.22 -22.49
N GLY A 19 30.43 1.40 -23.26
CA GLY A 19 29.07 1.12 -22.79
C GLY A 19 28.95 -0.37 -22.50
N ASN A 20 28.59 -0.72 -21.26
CA ASN A 20 28.25 -2.09 -20.88
C ASN A 20 27.08 -2.59 -21.74
N ARG A 21 27.39 -3.25 -22.86
CA ARG A 21 26.41 -4.03 -23.61
C ARG A 21 26.14 -5.28 -22.80
N LEU A 22 24.99 -5.33 -22.11
CA LEU A 22 24.51 -6.59 -21.53
C LEU A 22 24.52 -7.65 -22.62
N SER A 23 25.12 -8.81 -22.32
CA SER A 23 25.18 -9.90 -23.28
C SER A 23 23.77 -10.37 -23.63
N ARG A 24 23.56 -10.82 -24.87
CA ARG A 24 22.28 -11.42 -25.29
C ARG A 24 21.85 -12.55 -24.35
N ALA A 25 22.81 -13.30 -23.79
CA ALA A 25 22.55 -14.34 -22.80
C ALA A 25 21.98 -13.78 -21.48
N THR A 26 22.50 -12.64 -21.00
CA THR A 26 21.97 -11.97 -19.80
C THR A 26 20.55 -11.43 -20.04
N LEU A 27 20.29 -10.85 -21.21
CA LEU A 27 18.94 -10.42 -21.61
C LEU A 27 17.96 -11.60 -21.71
N CYS A 28 18.36 -12.71 -22.32
CA CYS A 28 17.55 -13.92 -22.39
C CYS A 28 17.30 -14.53 -21.01
N LEU A 29 18.30 -14.52 -20.12
CA LEU A 29 18.15 -15.02 -18.76
C LEU A 29 17.22 -14.13 -17.93
N CYS A 30 17.35 -12.80 -18.01
CA CYS A 30 16.42 -11.88 -17.36
C CYS A 30 15.00 -12.04 -17.90
N ALA A 31 14.82 -12.20 -19.22
CA ALA A 31 13.51 -12.47 -19.82
C ALA A 31 12.94 -13.82 -19.37
N LEU A 32 13.77 -14.85 -19.27
CA LEU A 32 13.38 -16.17 -18.76
C LEU A 32 12.99 -16.11 -17.27
N LEU A 33 13.74 -15.39 -16.44
CA LEU A 33 13.41 -15.20 -15.03
C LEU A 33 12.13 -14.38 -14.83
N LEU A 34 11.88 -13.37 -15.67
CA LEU A 34 10.63 -12.58 -15.65
C LEU A 34 9.42 -13.41 -16.09
N THR A 35 9.60 -14.36 -17.02
CA THR A 35 8.53 -15.28 -17.44
C THR A 35 8.28 -16.36 -16.39
N LEU A 36 9.31 -16.88 -15.73
CA LEU A 36 9.18 -17.84 -14.63
C LEU A 36 8.51 -17.24 -13.39
N ALA A 37 8.85 -16.00 -13.01
CA ALA A 37 8.20 -15.30 -11.90
C ALA A 37 6.73 -14.95 -12.16
N ALA A 38 6.29 -14.93 -13.42
CA ALA A 38 4.90 -14.70 -13.80
C ALA A 38 4.07 -15.99 -13.87
N CYS A 39 4.70 -17.16 -13.76
CA CYS A 39 4.04 -18.47 -13.80
C CYS A 39 3.95 -19.15 -12.42
N SER A 40 4.43 -18.53 -11.34
CA SER A 40 4.22 -19.07 -9.99
C SER A 40 2.74 -18.96 -9.62
N GLU A 41 2.12 -20.07 -9.25
CA GLU A 41 0.76 -20.12 -8.72
C GLU A 41 0.70 -19.23 -7.47
N ARG A 42 -0.14 -18.18 -7.52
CA ARG A 42 -0.32 -17.29 -6.37
C ARG A 42 -1.28 -17.91 -5.39
N MET A 43 -0.86 -17.95 -4.13
CA MET A 43 -1.69 -18.49 -3.05
C MET A 43 -3.00 -17.71 -2.97
N THR A 44 -4.09 -18.45 -2.82
CA THR A 44 -5.44 -17.88 -2.70
C THR A 44 -6.00 -18.18 -1.33
N ALA A 45 -6.89 -17.32 -0.84
CA ALA A 45 -7.48 -17.51 0.47
C ALA A 45 -8.36 -18.76 0.47
N GLU A 46 -8.02 -19.71 1.33
CA GLU A 46 -8.72 -20.99 1.48
C GLU A 46 -9.66 -20.98 2.70
N ARG A 47 -10.59 -21.93 2.73
CA ARG A 47 -11.58 -22.05 3.81
C ARG A 47 -11.27 -23.25 4.69
N ALA A 48 -11.39 -23.06 6.00
CA ALA A 48 -11.38 -24.12 6.98
C ALA A 48 -12.41 -23.85 8.08
N LEU A 49 -12.69 -24.88 8.89
CA LEU A 49 -13.48 -24.71 10.10
C LEU A 49 -12.71 -23.85 11.12
N PRO A 50 -13.41 -23.05 11.94
CA PRO A 50 -12.75 -22.25 12.95
C PRO A 50 -12.10 -23.12 14.03
N HIS A 51 -10.92 -22.69 14.49
CA HIS A 51 -10.23 -23.29 15.65
C HIS A 51 -10.56 -22.47 16.92
N PRO A 52 -10.81 -23.10 18.08
CA PRO A 52 -11.23 -22.40 19.30
C PRO A 52 -10.21 -21.38 19.81
N ASP A 53 -8.92 -21.65 19.65
CA ASP A 53 -7.84 -20.75 20.10
C ASP A 53 -7.40 -19.75 19.02
N ALA A 54 -7.97 -19.82 17.82
CA ALA A 54 -7.65 -18.87 16.76
C ALA A 54 -8.42 -17.56 16.93
N ARG A 55 -7.81 -16.45 16.50
CA ARG A 55 -8.46 -15.13 16.55
C ARG A 55 -9.17 -14.86 15.23
N ILE A 56 -10.45 -14.54 15.30
CA ILE A 56 -11.22 -14.14 14.11
C ILE A 56 -11.17 -12.63 13.93
N GLN A 57 -10.67 -12.18 12.78
CA GLN A 57 -10.66 -10.79 12.33
C GLN A 57 -11.72 -10.59 11.23
N PRO A 58 -12.83 -9.89 11.52
CA PRO A 58 -13.83 -9.56 10.51
C PRO A 58 -13.33 -8.43 9.61
N ILE A 59 -13.07 -8.74 8.34
CA ILE A 59 -12.64 -7.79 7.33
C ILE A 59 -13.81 -7.45 6.42
N PHE A 60 -14.21 -6.18 6.42
CA PHE A 60 -15.15 -5.66 5.43
C PHE A 60 -14.41 -5.35 4.14
N VAL A 61 -15.01 -5.63 2.99
CA VAL A 61 -14.35 -5.49 1.69
C VAL A 61 -15.29 -4.75 0.75
N ALA A 62 -14.76 -3.69 0.16
CA ALA A 62 -15.32 -3.03 -1.02
C ALA A 62 -14.35 -3.28 -2.18
N THR A 63 -14.80 -3.96 -3.23
CA THR A 63 -13.94 -4.31 -4.36
C THR A 63 -14.63 -4.16 -5.70
N GLU A 64 -13.89 -3.70 -6.71
CA GLU A 64 -14.39 -3.70 -8.10
C GLU A 64 -14.34 -5.11 -8.69
N ARG A 65 -13.57 -6.04 -8.11
CA ARG A 65 -13.45 -7.42 -8.61
C ARG A 65 -14.78 -8.16 -8.49
N LYS A 66 -15.03 -9.08 -9.43
CA LYS A 66 -16.11 -10.05 -9.28
C LYS A 66 -15.79 -11.02 -8.15
N LEU A 67 -16.82 -11.42 -7.39
CA LEU A 67 -16.65 -12.26 -6.20
C LEU A 67 -16.24 -13.70 -6.51
N ASP A 68 -16.41 -14.16 -7.75
CA ASP A 68 -15.94 -15.45 -8.25
C ASP A 68 -14.46 -15.41 -8.72
N LYS A 69 -13.79 -14.26 -8.59
CA LYS A 69 -12.40 -14.03 -9.04
C LYS A 69 -11.56 -13.33 -7.98
N THR A 70 -10.97 -14.12 -7.08
CA THR A 70 -10.14 -13.61 -5.97
C THR A 70 -8.63 -13.53 -6.31
N GLY A 71 -8.18 -14.21 -7.36
CA GLY A 71 -6.78 -14.27 -7.82
C GLY A 71 -6.37 -13.18 -8.84
N PRO A 72 -5.33 -13.43 -9.66
CA PRO A 72 -4.85 -12.49 -10.69
C PRO A 72 -5.93 -12.08 -11.69
N PHE A 73 -5.86 -10.83 -12.15
CA PHE A 73 -6.88 -10.16 -12.98
C PHE A 73 -6.31 -9.54 -14.27
N PHE A 74 -5.07 -9.86 -14.64
CA PHE A 74 -4.44 -9.28 -15.83
C PHE A 74 -5.19 -9.66 -17.13
N GLY A 75 -5.51 -8.66 -17.96
CA GLY A 75 -6.12 -8.85 -19.28
C GLY A 75 -7.65 -9.01 -19.30
N PHE A 76 -8.33 -8.99 -18.15
CA PHE A 76 -9.79 -9.04 -18.09
C PHE A 76 -10.42 -7.66 -18.29
N GLN A 77 -11.67 -7.64 -18.75
CA GLN A 77 -12.45 -6.41 -18.84
C GLN A 77 -12.70 -5.85 -17.44
N ARG A 78 -12.50 -4.54 -17.27
CA ARG A 78 -12.75 -3.87 -15.99
C ARG A 78 -14.23 -4.02 -15.60
N PRO A 79 -14.53 -4.40 -14.36
CA PRO A 79 -15.90 -4.58 -13.91
C PRO A 79 -16.70 -3.28 -13.90
N GLU A 80 -18.02 -3.39 -14.09
CA GLU A 80 -18.95 -2.27 -14.02
C GLU A 80 -19.57 -2.19 -12.61
N GLY A 81 -18.78 -1.73 -11.64
CA GLY A 81 -19.27 -1.41 -10.29
C GLY A 81 -18.60 -2.15 -9.14
N MET A 82 -19.02 -1.77 -7.93
CA MET A 82 -18.47 -2.25 -6.67
C MET A 82 -19.25 -3.42 -6.09
N ASN A 83 -18.53 -4.42 -5.59
CA ASN A 83 -19.03 -5.52 -4.79
C ASN A 83 -18.64 -5.32 -3.32
N TYR A 84 -19.49 -5.82 -2.42
CA TYR A 84 -19.33 -5.63 -0.98
C TYR A 84 -19.53 -6.95 -0.23
N PHE A 85 -18.59 -7.30 0.65
CA PHE A 85 -18.72 -8.49 1.50
C PHE A 85 -17.92 -8.34 2.80
N ARG A 86 -18.16 -9.21 3.76
CA ARG A 86 -17.34 -9.42 4.95
C ARG A 86 -16.69 -10.79 4.83
N ALA A 87 -15.40 -10.89 5.13
CA ALA A 87 -14.70 -12.15 5.34
C ALA A 87 -14.25 -12.25 6.80
N ASP A 88 -14.54 -13.37 7.44
CA ASP A 88 -14.13 -13.67 8.81
C ASP A 88 -12.82 -14.46 8.73
N ILE A 89 -11.69 -13.76 8.86
CA ILE A 89 -10.35 -14.32 8.69
C ILE A 89 -9.86 -14.88 10.04
N SER A 90 -9.56 -16.16 10.08
CA SER A 90 -8.91 -16.80 11.22
C SER A 90 -7.41 -16.53 11.17
N VAL A 91 -6.88 -16.05 12.29
CA VAL A 91 -5.45 -15.90 12.55
C VAL A 91 -5.05 -16.97 13.55
N PRO A 92 -4.10 -17.85 13.21
CA PRO A 92 -3.80 -19.03 14.00
C PRO A 92 -3.15 -18.66 15.35
N PRO A 93 -3.30 -19.49 16.40
CA PRO A 93 -2.61 -19.28 17.67
C PRO A 93 -1.08 -19.30 17.56
N THR A 94 -0.55 -19.91 16.50
CA THR A 94 0.89 -19.97 16.18
C THR A 94 1.42 -18.74 15.44
N HIS A 95 0.58 -17.72 15.20
CA HIS A 95 0.90 -16.57 14.38
C HIS A 95 2.17 -15.83 14.84
N GLN A 96 3.05 -15.56 13.88
CA GLN A 96 4.25 -14.75 14.06
C GLN A 96 4.04 -13.34 13.50
N VAL A 97 4.44 -12.35 14.29
CA VAL A 97 4.33 -10.93 13.93
C VAL A 97 4.94 -10.65 12.55
N GLY A 98 4.20 -9.98 11.68
CA GLY A 98 4.62 -9.60 10.32
C GLY A 98 4.50 -10.70 9.26
N VAL A 99 4.20 -11.95 9.66
CA VAL A 99 4.10 -13.12 8.80
C VAL A 99 2.65 -13.40 8.44
N ILE A 100 2.40 -13.92 7.23
CA ILE A 100 1.10 -14.52 6.90
C ILE A 100 1.37 -16.00 6.69
N GLU A 101 0.87 -16.83 7.60
CA GLU A 101 0.97 -18.28 7.53
C GLU A 101 -0.03 -18.80 6.49
N TRP A 102 0.47 -19.13 5.30
CA TRP A 102 -0.37 -19.71 4.25
C TRP A 102 -0.39 -21.24 4.33
N PRO A 103 -1.48 -21.90 3.91
CA PRO A 103 -1.53 -23.36 3.86
C PRO A 103 -0.50 -23.95 2.88
N ASP A 104 0.34 -24.87 3.36
CA ASP A 104 1.21 -25.72 2.52
C ASP A 104 0.53 -27.04 2.12
N GLY A 105 -0.64 -27.32 2.69
CA GLY A 105 -1.46 -28.53 2.49
C GLY A 105 -2.94 -28.21 2.72
N PRO A 106 -3.76 -29.18 3.17
CA PRO A 106 -5.16 -28.91 3.52
C PRO A 106 -5.24 -27.75 4.54
N PRO A 107 -6.11 -26.76 4.35
CA PRO A 107 -6.13 -25.55 5.18
C PRO A 107 -6.55 -25.85 6.62
N ASP A 108 -5.79 -25.37 7.60
CA ASP A 108 -6.04 -25.58 9.03
C ASP A 108 -5.98 -24.24 9.81
N ALA A 109 -7.08 -23.89 10.49
CA ALA A 109 -7.15 -22.69 11.32
C ALA A 109 -6.22 -22.73 12.56
N ALA A 110 -5.67 -23.89 12.91
CA ALA A 110 -4.69 -24.04 13.98
C ALA A 110 -3.29 -23.53 13.59
N SER A 111 -2.94 -23.53 12.30
CA SER A 111 -1.62 -23.15 11.80
C SER A 111 -1.63 -22.04 10.75
N ASP A 112 -2.74 -21.85 10.05
CA ASP A 112 -2.81 -21.03 8.84
C ASP A 112 -3.82 -19.88 8.97
N PHE A 113 -3.60 -18.84 8.18
CA PHE A 113 -4.63 -17.87 7.85
C PHE A 113 -5.67 -18.51 6.93
N VAL A 114 -6.91 -18.54 7.37
CA VAL A 114 -8.03 -19.16 6.64
C VAL A 114 -9.31 -18.34 6.75
N VAL A 115 -10.18 -18.45 5.75
CA VAL A 115 -11.51 -17.85 5.76
C VAL A 115 -12.49 -18.82 6.44
N THR A 116 -13.03 -18.44 7.59
CA THR A 116 -14.00 -19.26 8.35
C THR A 116 -15.45 -18.91 8.03
N GLY A 117 -15.69 -17.69 7.55
CA GLY A 117 -17.02 -17.19 7.23
C GLY A 117 -16.98 -16.09 6.18
N THR A 118 -18.08 -15.94 5.43
CA THR A 118 -18.27 -14.83 4.51
C THR A 118 -19.72 -14.38 4.50
N HIS A 119 -19.94 -13.08 4.37
CA HIS A 119 -21.26 -12.51 4.20
C HIS A 119 -21.25 -11.47 3.07
N VAL A 120 -22.01 -11.70 2.00
CA VAL A 120 -22.11 -10.78 0.85
C VAL A 120 -23.24 -9.79 1.10
N TYR A 121 -23.01 -8.52 0.80
CA TYR A 121 -24.00 -7.45 0.92
C TYR A 121 -24.53 -7.03 -0.45
N ASP A 122 -25.82 -6.72 -0.52
CA ASP A 122 -26.44 -6.17 -1.74
C ASP A 122 -25.92 -4.75 -2.09
N GLY A 123 -25.32 -4.07 -1.12
CA GLY A 123 -24.79 -2.73 -1.32
C GLY A 123 -24.11 -2.15 -0.08
N PRO A 124 -23.51 -0.96 -0.22
CA PRO A 124 -22.66 -0.38 0.83
C PRO A 124 -23.46 0.03 2.07
N GLY A 125 -24.76 0.29 1.95
CA GLY A 125 -25.60 0.73 3.07
C GLY A 125 -25.68 -0.28 4.21
N GLN A 126 -25.90 -1.56 3.88
CA GLN A 126 -25.95 -2.66 4.85
C GLN A 126 -24.57 -2.88 5.47
N MET A 127 -23.52 -3.01 4.64
CA MET A 127 -22.15 -3.18 5.09
C MET A 127 -21.69 -2.07 6.05
N ILE A 128 -21.95 -0.80 5.73
CA ILE A 128 -21.58 0.33 6.59
C ILE A 128 -22.42 0.32 7.89
N GLY A 129 -23.65 -0.19 7.85
CA GLY A 129 -24.44 -0.45 9.05
C GLY A 129 -23.77 -1.47 9.99
N ASP A 130 -23.19 -2.53 9.44
CA ASP A 130 -22.48 -3.57 10.18
C ASP A 130 -21.14 -3.08 10.73
N ILE A 131 -20.38 -2.33 9.94
CA ILE A 131 -19.13 -1.68 10.37
C ILE A 131 -19.37 -0.82 11.62
N ARG A 132 -20.44 -0.02 11.63
CA ARG A 132 -20.79 0.82 12.78
C ARG A 132 -21.17 0.03 14.03
N ARG A 133 -21.60 -1.22 13.88
CA ARG A 133 -21.94 -2.12 15.01
C ARG A 133 -20.73 -2.94 15.48
N ALA A 134 -19.72 -3.10 14.63
CA ALA A 134 -18.59 -3.98 14.89
C ALA A 134 -17.54 -3.41 15.86
N GLY A 135 -17.56 -2.11 16.17
CA GLY A 135 -16.57 -1.48 17.05
C GLY A 135 -17.19 -0.47 18.02
N PRO A 136 -16.53 -0.22 19.17
CA PRO A 136 -17.03 0.70 20.19
C PRO A 136 -16.96 2.19 19.77
N GLY A 137 -16.33 2.50 18.63
CA GLY A 137 -16.13 3.85 18.10
C GLY A 137 -16.80 4.10 16.75
N ARG A 138 -16.75 5.35 16.30
CA ARG A 138 -17.23 5.79 14.97
C ARG A 138 -16.11 5.94 13.94
N GLU A 139 -14.99 5.28 14.16
CA GLU A 139 -13.81 5.38 13.30
C GLU A 139 -13.56 4.05 12.59
N THR A 140 -13.49 4.08 11.27
CA THR A 140 -13.21 2.92 10.42
C THR A 140 -11.80 3.01 9.87
N LEU A 141 -11.02 1.95 10.03
CA LEU A 141 -9.73 1.81 9.35
C LEU A 141 -9.99 1.41 7.89
N VAL A 142 -9.52 2.20 6.93
CA VAL A 142 -9.60 1.87 5.51
C VAL A 142 -8.20 1.59 4.98
N PHE A 143 -7.97 0.36 4.54
CA PHE A 143 -6.73 -0.07 3.93
C PHE A 143 -6.86 -0.13 2.40
N ILE A 144 -5.90 0.47 1.71
CA ILE A 144 -5.82 0.52 0.24
C ILE A 144 -4.53 -0.17 -0.19
N HIS A 145 -4.65 -1.34 -0.83
CA HIS A 145 -3.50 -2.15 -1.21
C HIS A 145 -2.70 -1.54 -2.38
N GLY A 146 -1.48 -2.05 -2.56
CA GLY A 146 -0.54 -1.65 -3.60
C GLY A 146 -0.65 -2.42 -4.92
N TYR A 147 0.37 -2.21 -5.75
CA TYR A 147 0.61 -2.87 -7.03
C TYR A 147 0.79 -4.38 -6.87
N ASN A 148 0.37 -5.16 -7.88
CA ASN A 148 0.63 -6.59 -7.95
C ASN A 148 0.10 -7.35 -6.72
N ASN A 149 -1.15 -7.05 -6.34
CA ASN A 149 -1.85 -7.66 -5.21
C ASN A 149 -3.14 -8.34 -5.68
N THR A 150 -3.39 -9.55 -5.17
CA THR A 150 -4.68 -10.24 -5.26
C THR A 150 -5.61 -9.79 -4.13
N LEU A 151 -6.89 -10.16 -4.24
CA LEU A 151 -7.86 -9.89 -3.18
C LEU A 151 -7.52 -10.69 -1.91
N SER A 152 -7.11 -11.95 -2.08
CA SER A 152 -6.69 -12.85 -1.00
C SER A 152 -5.53 -12.28 -0.19
N GLU A 153 -4.43 -11.91 -0.85
CA GLU A 153 -3.24 -11.34 -0.20
C GLU A 153 -3.60 -10.07 0.57
N SER A 154 -4.48 -9.23 0.00
CA SER A 154 -4.88 -7.96 0.60
C SER A 154 -5.79 -8.14 1.83
N MET A 155 -6.69 -9.14 1.82
CA MET A 155 -7.52 -9.48 2.98
C MET A 155 -6.68 -10.02 4.13
N TYR A 156 -5.79 -10.97 3.85
CA TYR A 156 -4.94 -11.58 4.89
C TYR A 156 -3.97 -10.55 5.47
N ARG A 157 -3.40 -9.68 4.63
CA ARG A 157 -2.54 -8.60 5.10
C ARG A 157 -3.26 -7.65 6.03
N LEU A 158 -4.52 -7.28 5.74
CA LEU A 158 -5.29 -6.44 6.64
C LEU A 158 -5.63 -7.15 7.96
N ALA A 159 -5.96 -8.44 7.93
CA ALA A 159 -6.18 -9.24 9.13
C ALA A 159 -4.91 -9.37 10.01
N GLN A 160 -3.75 -9.53 9.38
CA GLN A 160 -2.45 -9.53 10.07
C GLN A 160 -2.16 -8.15 10.67
N ILE A 161 -2.34 -7.06 9.92
CA ILE A 161 -2.19 -5.69 10.45
C ILE A 161 -3.11 -5.47 11.66
N GLN A 162 -4.39 -5.84 11.60
CA GLN A 162 -5.28 -5.70 12.75
C GLN A 162 -4.81 -6.49 13.98
N THR A 163 -4.27 -7.69 13.76
CA THR A 163 -3.77 -8.55 14.83
C THR A 163 -2.51 -7.99 15.46
N ASP A 164 -1.51 -7.68 14.64
CA ASP A 164 -0.18 -7.25 15.08
C ASP A 164 -0.18 -5.88 15.74
N PHE A 165 -1.09 -5.01 15.33
CA PHE A 165 -1.24 -3.66 15.87
C PHE A 165 -2.37 -3.54 16.90
N ALA A 166 -3.05 -4.65 17.22
CA ALA A 166 -4.16 -4.73 18.17
C ALA A 166 -5.21 -3.61 17.98
N THR A 167 -5.59 -3.33 16.73
CA THR A 167 -6.49 -2.22 16.44
C THR A 167 -7.94 -2.58 16.78
N ASN A 168 -8.60 -1.78 17.61
CA ASN A 168 -10.03 -1.96 17.94
C ASN A 168 -10.99 -1.32 16.92
N MET A 169 -10.47 -0.77 15.83
CA MET A 169 -11.28 -0.18 14.76
C MET A 169 -11.80 -1.29 13.84
N PRO A 170 -13.09 -1.25 13.45
CA PRO A 170 -13.57 -1.99 12.30
C PRO A 170 -12.70 -1.68 11.08
N ALA A 171 -12.19 -2.70 10.38
CA ALA A 171 -11.35 -2.52 9.21
C ALA A 171 -12.09 -2.84 7.92
N MET A 172 -11.85 -2.00 6.93
CA MET A 172 -12.31 -2.16 5.57
C MET A 172 -11.12 -2.19 4.61
N LEU A 173 -11.09 -3.20 3.76
CA LEU A 173 -10.25 -3.24 2.58
C LEU A 173 -10.97 -2.56 1.41
N PHE A 174 -10.33 -1.57 0.78
CA PHE A 174 -10.68 -1.13 -0.57
C PHE A 174 -9.76 -1.85 -1.57
N SER A 175 -10.33 -2.76 -2.36
CA SER A 175 -9.56 -3.55 -3.34
C SER A 175 -9.92 -3.18 -4.77
N TRP A 176 -9.00 -2.45 -5.40
CA TRP A 176 -9.03 -2.09 -6.82
C TRP A 176 -8.48 -3.26 -7.68
N PRO A 177 -8.78 -3.32 -8.99
CA PRO A 177 -8.51 -4.49 -9.83
C PRO A 177 -7.05 -4.50 -10.32
N SER A 178 -6.10 -4.56 -9.38
CA SER A 178 -4.70 -4.85 -9.68
C SER A 178 -4.60 -6.15 -10.48
N ALA A 179 -3.71 -6.17 -11.46
CA ALA A 179 -3.39 -7.33 -12.28
C ALA A 179 -3.03 -8.56 -11.43
N GLY A 180 -2.45 -8.36 -10.23
CA GLY A 180 -1.83 -9.45 -9.48
C GLY A 180 -0.68 -10.11 -10.25
N ASP A 181 -0.08 -9.35 -11.17
CA ASP A 181 1.01 -9.78 -12.04
C ASP A 181 2.12 -8.70 -12.05
N PRO A 182 3.39 -9.06 -11.80
CA PRO A 182 4.51 -8.13 -11.78
C PRO A 182 4.84 -7.51 -13.17
N ARG A 183 4.23 -7.98 -14.25
CA ARG A 183 4.31 -7.38 -15.59
C ARG A 183 3.23 -6.32 -15.82
N GLY A 184 2.21 -6.29 -14.97
CA GLY A 184 1.03 -5.45 -15.09
C GLY A 184 1.23 -3.99 -14.67
N TYR A 185 2.46 -3.50 -14.47
CA TYR A 185 2.71 -2.17 -13.88
C TYR A 185 1.92 -1.03 -14.56
N ILE A 186 1.95 -0.96 -15.89
CA ILE A 186 1.22 0.07 -16.65
C ILE A 186 -0.30 -0.13 -16.53
N TYR A 187 -0.76 -1.38 -16.59
CA TYR A 187 -2.17 -1.72 -16.40
C TYR A 187 -2.66 -1.29 -15.01
N ASP A 188 -1.85 -1.51 -13.98
CA ASP A 188 -2.17 -1.14 -12.60
C ASP A 188 -2.18 0.38 -12.41
N ARG A 189 -1.32 1.15 -13.09
CA ARG A 189 -1.40 2.62 -13.07
C ARG A 189 -2.74 3.14 -13.57
N ASP A 190 -3.26 2.58 -14.66
CA ASP A 190 -4.56 2.97 -15.19
C ASP A 190 -5.70 2.44 -14.32
N SER A 191 -5.57 1.23 -13.77
CA SER A 191 -6.59 0.61 -12.92
C SER A 191 -6.72 1.32 -11.57
N VAL A 192 -5.63 1.83 -11.00
CA VAL A 192 -5.66 2.71 -9.83
C VAL A 192 -6.45 3.98 -10.13
N MET A 193 -6.17 4.64 -11.25
CA MET A 193 -6.88 5.87 -11.61
C MET A 193 -8.35 5.64 -11.95
N PHE A 194 -8.67 4.47 -12.51
CA PHE A 194 -10.05 4.02 -12.73
C PHE A 194 -10.82 3.93 -11.40
N ALA A 195 -10.21 3.36 -10.36
CA ALA A 195 -10.81 3.15 -9.03
C ALA A 195 -10.99 4.44 -8.20
N ARG A 196 -10.48 5.59 -8.67
CA ARG A 196 -10.45 6.85 -7.90
C ARG A 196 -11.84 7.28 -7.44
N ASP A 197 -12.79 7.33 -8.36
CA ASP A 197 -14.10 7.91 -8.08
C ASP A 197 -14.92 7.00 -7.14
N ASP A 198 -14.73 5.68 -7.25
CA ASP A 198 -15.31 4.70 -6.33
C ASP A 198 -14.75 4.80 -4.91
N LEU A 199 -13.44 5.02 -4.76
CA LEU A 199 -12.86 5.29 -3.44
C LEU A 199 -13.45 6.57 -2.83
N VAL A 200 -13.56 7.66 -3.61
CA VAL A 200 -14.17 8.90 -3.13
C VAL A 200 -15.63 8.68 -2.71
N ALA A 201 -16.39 7.91 -3.49
CA ALA A 201 -17.79 7.60 -3.17
C ALA A 201 -17.92 6.76 -1.89
N LEU A 202 -17.04 5.78 -1.70
CA LEU A 202 -17.00 4.94 -0.50
C LEU A 202 -16.65 5.76 0.75
N LEU A 203 -15.58 6.57 0.71
CA LEU A 203 -15.17 7.42 1.82
C LEU A 203 -16.26 8.44 2.18
N ASP A 204 -16.97 8.99 1.19
CA ASP A 204 -18.08 9.92 1.42
C ASP A 204 -19.25 9.27 2.18
N ARG A 205 -19.55 7.98 1.87
CA ARG A 205 -20.58 7.18 2.54
C ARG A 205 -20.17 6.76 3.95
N LEU A 206 -18.91 6.34 4.13
CA LEU A 206 -18.36 5.99 5.44
C LEU A 206 -18.42 7.19 6.38
N THR A 207 -18.12 8.38 5.87
CA THR A 207 -18.11 9.63 6.64
C THR A 207 -19.48 10.34 6.67
N ALA A 208 -20.59 9.67 6.34
CA ALA A 208 -21.90 10.33 6.18
C ALA A 208 -22.52 10.82 7.50
N ARG A 209 -22.52 10.01 8.56
CA ARG A 209 -23.19 10.39 9.81
C ARG A 209 -22.30 11.24 10.72
N PRO A 210 -22.88 12.16 11.52
CA PRO A 210 -22.11 12.93 12.49
C PRO A 210 -21.21 12.05 13.35
N GLY A 211 -19.94 12.40 13.48
CA GLY A 211 -18.97 11.62 14.25
C GLY A 211 -18.36 10.42 13.53
N ASP A 212 -18.88 9.98 12.38
CA ASP A 212 -18.22 8.96 11.57
C ASP A 212 -16.90 9.52 11.02
N LYS A 213 -15.82 8.76 11.18
CA LYS A 213 -14.46 9.09 10.75
C LYS A 213 -13.83 7.92 10.01
N VAL A 214 -12.86 8.23 9.16
CA VAL A 214 -12.04 7.22 8.47
C VAL A 214 -10.57 7.50 8.71
N PHE A 215 -9.84 6.47 9.09
CA PHE A 215 -8.38 6.50 9.12
C PHE A 215 -7.87 5.76 7.89
N LEU A 216 -7.01 6.40 7.07
CA LEU A 216 -6.52 5.80 5.84
C LEU A 216 -5.13 5.21 6.03
N ILE A 217 -4.96 3.95 5.63
CA ILE A 217 -3.65 3.34 5.42
C ILE A 217 -3.56 2.92 3.95
N ALA A 218 -2.54 3.40 3.25
CA ALA A 218 -2.36 3.10 1.84
C ALA A 218 -0.93 2.61 1.58
N HIS A 219 -0.78 1.61 0.72
CA HIS A 219 0.52 1.02 0.39
C HIS A 219 0.87 1.27 -1.08
N SER A 220 2.12 1.65 -1.36
CA SER A 220 2.66 1.69 -2.72
C SER A 220 1.79 2.49 -3.70
N MET A 221 1.30 1.89 -4.78
CA MET A 221 0.35 2.50 -5.72
C MET A 221 -1.00 2.87 -5.08
N GLY A 222 -1.43 2.17 -4.02
CA GLY A 222 -2.59 2.56 -3.23
C GLY A 222 -2.41 3.93 -2.58
N SER A 223 -1.17 4.34 -2.26
CA SER A 223 -0.88 5.69 -1.77
C SER A 223 -1.16 6.76 -2.82
N HIS A 224 -0.85 6.47 -4.09
CA HIS A 224 -1.21 7.34 -5.20
C HIS A 224 -2.73 7.50 -5.30
N LEU A 225 -3.46 6.38 -5.19
CA LEU A 225 -4.93 6.37 -5.18
C LEU A 225 -5.52 7.21 -4.04
N ALA A 226 -4.98 7.05 -2.83
CA ALA A 226 -5.42 7.79 -1.65
C ALA A 226 -5.25 9.30 -1.86
N MET A 227 -4.09 9.74 -2.36
CA MET A 227 -3.84 11.16 -2.64
C MET A 227 -4.76 11.71 -3.74
N GLU A 228 -4.99 10.95 -4.80
CA GLU A 228 -5.93 11.34 -5.86
C GLU A 228 -7.38 11.41 -5.35
N ALA A 229 -7.80 10.51 -4.47
CA ALA A 229 -9.13 10.57 -3.86
C ALA A 229 -9.30 11.79 -2.96
N LEU A 230 -8.31 12.13 -2.13
CA LEU A 230 -8.35 13.34 -1.30
C LEU A 230 -8.38 14.62 -2.16
N ARG A 231 -7.55 14.66 -3.20
CA ARG A 231 -7.53 15.75 -4.19
C ARG A 231 -8.88 15.88 -4.89
N GLN A 232 -9.46 14.78 -5.36
CA GLN A 232 -10.76 14.76 -6.02
C GLN A 232 -11.90 15.18 -5.09
N ALA A 233 -11.87 14.75 -3.83
CA ALA A 233 -12.82 15.17 -2.80
C ALA A 233 -12.77 16.68 -2.58
N LYS A 234 -11.56 17.28 -2.54
CA LYS A 234 -11.38 18.73 -2.45
C LYS A 234 -11.96 19.47 -3.65
N LEU A 235 -11.62 19.04 -4.87
CA LEU A 235 -12.11 19.65 -6.11
C LEU A 235 -13.63 19.54 -6.27
N SER A 236 -14.22 18.45 -5.75
CA SER A 236 -15.66 18.20 -5.77
C SER A 236 -16.41 18.85 -4.59
N GLY A 237 -15.74 19.68 -3.78
CA GLY A 237 -16.38 20.38 -2.64
C GLY A 237 -16.78 19.48 -1.47
N LYS A 238 -16.25 18.25 -1.35
CA LYS A 238 -16.56 17.30 -0.27
C LYS A 238 -15.85 17.64 1.04
N THR A 239 -16.07 18.85 1.55
CA THR A 239 -15.46 19.37 2.79
C THR A 239 -15.79 18.50 4.01
N ARG A 240 -17.00 17.95 4.08
CA ARG A 240 -17.43 17.00 5.11
C ARG A 240 -16.52 15.77 5.16
N LEU A 241 -16.29 15.13 4.01
CA LEU A 241 -15.42 13.95 3.90
C LEU A 241 -14.03 14.30 4.42
N LEU A 242 -13.42 15.37 3.90
CA LEU A 242 -12.05 15.77 4.26
C LEU A 242 -11.91 16.07 5.77
N SER A 243 -12.92 16.72 6.38
CA SER A 243 -12.93 17.00 7.82
C SER A 243 -13.07 15.76 8.72
N ARG A 244 -13.46 14.62 8.13
CA ARG A 244 -13.70 13.33 8.81
C ARG A 244 -12.66 12.28 8.46
N VAL A 245 -11.67 12.62 7.63
CA VAL A 245 -10.44 11.83 7.55
C VAL A 245 -9.63 12.16 8.80
N SER A 246 -9.57 11.21 9.72
CA SER A 246 -8.94 11.37 11.02
C SER A 246 -7.43 11.21 11.00
N GLY A 247 -6.88 10.73 9.89
CA GLY A 247 -5.46 10.60 9.63
C GLY A 247 -5.19 9.80 8.35
N VAL A 248 -3.97 9.91 7.85
CA VAL A 248 -3.50 9.21 6.66
C VAL A 248 -2.09 8.69 6.90
N THR A 249 -1.86 7.43 6.58
CA THR A 249 -0.52 6.83 6.52
C THR A 249 -0.26 6.30 5.11
N LEU A 250 0.75 6.83 4.45
CA LEU A 250 1.24 6.34 3.17
C LEU A 250 2.50 5.50 3.39
N MET A 251 2.43 4.21 3.05
CA MET A 251 3.56 3.28 3.23
C MET A 251 4.23 3.01 1.91
N SER A 252 5.55 3.25 1.85
CA SER A 252 6.37 3.14 0.64
C SER A 252 5.67 3.70 -0.60
N PRO A 253 5.22 4.97 -0.57
CA PRO A 253 4.37 5.52 -1.63
C PRO A 253 5.04 5.48 -3.01
N ASP A 254 4.38 4.82 -3.96
CA ASP A 254 4.73 4.86 -5.39
C ASP A 254 4.17 6.14 -6.03
N ILE A 255 4.64 7.30 -5.56
CA ILE A 255 4.24 8.63 -6.06
C ILE A 255 5.49 9.38 -6.51
N ASP A 256 5.38 10.18 -7.57
CA ASP A 256 6.44 11.13 -7.90
C ASP A 256 6.43 12.26 -6.85
N PRO A 257 7.55 12.64 -6.22
CA PRO A 257 7.55 13.73 -5.23
C PRO A 257 6.94 15.03 -5.74
N ASP A 258 7.20 15.41 -7.00
CA ASP A 258 6.62 16.61 -7.62
C ASP A 258 5.10 16.47 -7.73
N LEU A 259 4.61 15.26 -8.04
CA LEU A 259 3.18 14.98 -8.10
C LEU A 259 2.53 15.05 -6.72
N PHE A 260 3.18 14.49 -5.70
CA PHE A 260 2.69 14.58 -4.31
C PHE A 260 2.53 16.04 -3.89
N ASP A 261 3.53 16.89 -4.15
CA ASP A 261 3.48 18.30 -3.81
C ASP A 261 2.32 19.01 -4.51
N ARG A 262 2.10 18.73 -5.80
CA ARG A 262 0.95 19.27 -6.55
C ARG A 262 -0.39 18.78 -6.02
N GLN A 263 -0.49 17.51 -5.62
CA GLN A 263 -1.70 16.97 -5.01
C GLN A 263 -1.97 17.64 -3.66
N ALA A 264 -0.95 17.75 -2.81
CA ALA A 264 -1.03 18.36 -1.49
C ALA A 264 -1.35 19.87 -1.57
N GLU A 265 -0.81 20.60 -2.55
CA GLU A 265 -1.13 21.99 -2.84
C GLU A 265 -2.63 22.17 -3.11
N VAL A 266 -3.21 21.32 -3.98
CA VAL A 266 -4.65 21.36 -4.28
C VAL A 266 -5.51 21.01 -3.06
N ILE A 267 -5.13 19.97 -2.30
CA ILE A 267 -5.84 19.57 -1.08
C ILE A 267 -5.84 20.72 -0.05
N GLY A 268 -4.73 21.46 0.04
CA GLY A 268 -4.53 22.55 0.97
C GLY A 268 -4.04 22.03 2.31
N LYS A 269 -4.89 22.05 3.34
CA LYS A 269 -4.57 21.45 4.65
C LYS A 269 -4.76 19.94 4.59
N LEU A 270 -3.69 19.18 4.78
CA LEU A 270 -3.76 17.73 4.81
C LEU A 270 -4.47 17.23 6.08
N PRO A 271 -5.22 16.11 6.01
CA PRO A 271 -5.77 15.47 7.21
C PRO A 271 -4.64 15.12 8.20
N GLN A 272 -4.86 15.36 9.49
CA GLN A 272 -3.84 15.15 10.51
C GLN A 272 -4.21 14.01 11.47
N PRO A 273 -3.28 13.09 11.75
CA PRO A 273 -1.89 13.09 11.29
C PRO A 273 -1.74 12.69 9.82
N PHE A 274 -0.70 13.20 9.16
CA PHE A 274 -0.30 12.77 7.83
C PHE A 274 1.11 12.16 7.87
N LEU A 275 1.18 10.84 7.77
CA LEU A 275 2.40 10.06 7.94
C LEU A 275 2.85 9.48 6.61
N ILE A 276 4.16 9.53 6.35
CA ILE A 276 4.79 8.86 5.22
C ILE A 276 5.88 7.93 5.75
N PHE A 277 5.76 6.64 5.46
CA PHE A 277 6.77 5.65 5.79
C PHE A 277 7.61 5.37 4.56
N ILE A 278 8.93 5.51 4.70
CA ILE A 278 9.90 5.30 3.62
C ILE A 278 10.86 4.17 3.96
N SER A 279 11.50 3.62 2.93
CA SER A 279 12.69 2.77 3.08
C SER A 279 13.62 3.06 1.91
N LYS A 280 14.82 3.57 2.20
CA LYS A 280 15.81 3.95 1.17
C LYS A 280 16.30 2.76 0.36
N GLN A 281 16.19 1.56 0.92
CA GLN A 281 16.59 0.30 0.28
C GLN A 281 15.41 -0.45 -0.33
N ASP A 282 14.29 0.21 -0.57
CA ASP A 282 13.12 -0.37 -1.23
C ASP A 282 13.42 -0.65 -2.72
N ARG A 283 13.59 -1.95 -3.01
CA ARG A 283 13.99 -2.42 -4.33
C ARG A 283 12.85 -2.37 -5.33
N ALA A 284 11.60 -2.46 -4.87
CA ALA A 284 10.43 -2.40 -5.73
C ALA A 284 10.22 -0.98 -6.26
N LEU A 285 10.32 0.03 -5.40
CA LEU A 285 10.24 1.43 -5.82
C LEU A 285 11.44 1.87 -6.66
N SER A 286 12.63 1.32 -6.41
CA SER A 286 13.78 1.53 -7.28
C SER A 286 13.52 1.05 -8.73
N LEU A 287 12.86 -0.10 -8.87
CA LEU A 287 12.44 -0.63 -10.17
C LEU A 287 11.33 0.22 -10.81
N ALA A 288 10.33 0.64 -10.03
CA ALA A 288 9.27 1.53 -10.50
C ALA A 288 9.83 2.86 -11.01
N GLY A 289 10.71 3.50 -10.23
CA GLY A 289 11.42 4.72 -10.62
C GLY A 289 12.20 4.55 -11.91
N PHE A 290 12.87 3.40 -12.10
CA PHE A 290 13.54 3.09 -13.36
C PHE A 290 12.57 3.03 -14.55
N ILE A 291 11.42 2.36 -14.40
CA ILE A 291 10.39 2.24 -15.44
C ILE A 291 9.80 3.62 -15.79
N THR A 292 9.60 4.48 -14.79
CA THR A 292 8.97 5.80 -14.98
C THR A 292 9.94 6.93 -15.33
N GLY A 293 11.14 6.60 -15.84
CA GLY A 293 12.09 7.60 -16.33
C GLY A 293 13.24 7.94 -15.37
N ARG A 294 13.63 7.01 -14.48
CA ARG A 294 14.76 7.11 -13.54
C ARG A 294 14.66 8.25 -12.52
N LYS A 295 13.45 8.60 -12.10
CA LYS A 295 13.22 9.51 -10.97
C LYS A 295 12.96 8.70 -9.68
N PRO A 296 13.51 9.10 -8.53
CA PRO A 296 13.15 8.51 -7.24
C PRO A 296 11.64 8.63 -6.98
N ARG A 297 11.06 7.60 -6.36
CA ARG A 297 9.67 7.62 -5.88
C ARG A 297 9.62 8.15 -4.45
N LEU A 298 8.48 8.66 -4.02
CA LEU A 298 8.31 9.29 -2.70
C LEU A 298 8.71 8.35 -1.55
N GLY A 299 8.52 7.03 -1.69
CA GLY A 299 8.93 6.04 -0.69
C GLY A 299 10.43 5.72 -0.62
N VAL A 300 11.27 6.24 -1.53
CA VAL A 300 12.73 6.02 -1.60
C VAL A 300 13.54 7.33 -1.62
N ILE A 301 12.97 8.43 -1.15
CA ILE A 301 13.70 9.71 -1.12
C ILE A 301 14.87 9.62 -0.12
N ASP A 302 16.05 10.08 -0.56
CA ASP A 302 17.29 10.00 0.24
C ASP A 302 17.26 10.84 1.53
N GLU A 303 16.43 11.88 1.53
CA GLU A 303 16.33 12.91 2.56
C GLU A 303 14.86 13.26 2.75
N ALA A 304 14.35 13.08 3.97
CA ALA A 304 12.99 13.46 4.32
C ALA A 304 12.76 14.97 4.21
N GLU A 305 13.85 15.76 4.25
CA GLU A 305 13.90 17.20 4.06
C GLU A 305 13.41 17.65 2.68
N LYS A 306 13.36 16.74 1.70
CA LYS A 306 12.76 17.01 0.38
C LYS A 306 11.25 17.23 0.47
N ILE A 307 10.59 16.72 1.52
CA ILE A 307 9.21 17.09 1.84
C ILE A 307 9.25 18.36 2.68
N THR A 308 8.99 19.50 2.03
CA THR A 308 9.11 20.84 2.66
C THR A 308 7.92 21.22 3.53
N ARG A 309 6.86 20.40 3.51
CA ARG A 309 5.60 20.64 4.22
C ARG A 309 5.72 20.33 5.72
N SER A 310 5.29 21.27 6.55
CA SER A 310 5.29 21.12 8.02
C SER A 310 4.13 20.28 8.56
N ASP A 311 3.13 19.99 7.73
CA ASP A 311 1.96 19.17 8.08
C ASP A 311 2.10 17.71 7.61
N VAL A 312 3.33 17.25 7.37
CA VAL A 312 3.67 15.87 7.01
C VAL A 312 4.81 15.37 7.91
N THR A 313 4.65 14.17 8.45
CA THR A 313 5.70 13.48 9.23
C THR A 313 6.23 12.30 8.44
N VAL A 314 7.55 12.26 8.23
CA VAL A 314 8.24 11.17 7.53
C VAL A 314 8.95 10.28 8.55
N ILE A 315 8.73 8.97 8.45
CA ILE A 315 9.39 7.97 9.27
C ILE A 315 10.18 7.03 8.36
N ASP A 316 11.47 6.88 8.66
CA ASP A 316 12.39 6.08 7.87
C ASP A 316 12.60 4.70 8.49
N PHE A 317 12.15 3.65 7.79
CA PHE A 317 12.27 2.26 8.22
C PHE A 317 13.48 1.53 7.63
N THR A 318 14.42 2.25 7.01
CA THR A 318 15.59 1.64 6.34
C THR A 318 16.36 0.70 7.26
N GLU A 319 16.65 1.12 8.49
CA GLU A 319 17.43 0.33 9.47
C GLU A 319 16.67 -0.87 10.05
N LEU A 320 15.34 -0.91 9.86
CA LEU A 320 14.48 -1.99 10.34
C LEU A 320 14.11 -2.99 9.23
N ALA A 321 14.70 -2.84 8.05
CA ALA A 321 14.53 -3.75 6.95
C ALA A 321 15.23 -5.09 7.20
N ASP A 322 14.55 -6.19 6.89
CA ASP A 322 15.02 -7.57 7.08
C ASP A 322 15.33 -8.28 5.75
N GLY A 323 15.20 -7.57 4.63
CA GLY A 323 15.38 -8.12 3.28
C GLY A 323 14.13 -8.76 2.69
N ASN A 324 13.09 -9.00 3.49
CA ASN A 324 11.85 -9.63 3.03
C ASN A 324 10.98 -8.65 2.24
N ASN A 325 10.10 -9.18 1.38
CA ASN A 325 9.17 -8.39 0.57
C ASN A 325 9.85 -7.25 -0.22
N LEU A 326 11.09 -7.47 -0.69
CA LEU A 326 11.90 -6.48 -1.40
C LEU A 326 12.17 -5.18 -0.61
N ASN A 327 12.02 -5.20 0.71
CA ASN A 327 11.99 -4.03 1.59
C ASN A 327 10.89 -3.02 1.22
N HIS A 328 9.85 -3.46 0.52
CA HIS A 328 8.77 -2.60 0.01
C HIS A 328 7.59 -2.44 0.98
N PHE A 329 7.53 -3.28 2.02
CA PHE A 329 6.43 -3.25 2.98
C PHE A 329 6.90 -3.42 4.43
N VAL A 330 8.14 -2.99 4.72
CA VAL A 330 8.83 -3.12 6.02
C VAL A 330 7.95 -2.78 7.23
N PRO A 331 7.17 -1.67 7.26
CA PRO A 331 6.44 -1.26 8.46
C PRO A 331 5.45 -2.29 9.01
N VAL A 332 5.00 -3.24 8.19
CA VAL A 332 4.02 -4.28 8.60
C VAL A 332 4.51 -5.71 8.32
N THR A 333 5.74 -5.87 7.81
CA THR A 333 6.33 -7.19 7.55
C THR A 333 7.56 -7.47 8.42
N SER A 334 8.26 -6.43 8.87
CA SER A 334 9.41 -6.58 9.78
C SER A 334 8.93 -6.62 11.23
N PRO A 335 9.20 -7.70 11.99
CA PRO A 335 8.86 -7.76 13.41
C PRO A 335 9.48 -6.62 14.22
N ALA A 336 10.69 -6.17 13.84
CA ALA A 336 11.36 -5.05 14.49
C ALA A 336 10.62 -3.73 14.23
N ALA A 337 10.21 -3.47 12.98
CA ALA A 337 9.42 -2.29 12.62
C ALA A 337 8.07 -2.25 13.33
N ILE A 338 7.36 -3.39 13.37
CA ILE A 338 6.09 -3.51 14.07
C ILE A 338 6.27 -3.28 15.57
N SER A 339 7.33 -3.85 16.17
CA SER A 339 7.65 -3.65 17.59
C SER A 339 7.90 -2.18 17.93
N VAL A 340 8.69 -1.47 17.12
CA VAL A 340 8.93 -0.03 17.29
C VAL A 340 7.61 0.74 17.20
N LEU A 341 6.81 0.50 16.17
CA LEU A 341 5.50 1.14 16.02
C LEU A 341 4.59 0.86 17.21
N ASN A 342 4.47 -0.40 17.65
CA ASN A 342 3.70 -0.79 18.84
C ASN A 342 4.21 -0.12 20.12
N GLY A 343 5.52 0.07 20.25
CA GLY A 343 6.13 0.84 21.32
C GLY A 343 5.67 2.29 21.32
N ILE A 344 5.71 2.96 20.15
CA ILE A 344 5.24 4.35 20.02
C ILE A 344 3.72 4.43 20.31
N ILE A 345 2.93 3.49 19.78
CA ILE A 345 1.48 3.40 20.02
C ILE A 345 1.18 3.24 21.51
N SER A 346 1.88 2.35 22.20
CA SER A 346 1.67 2.06 23.62
C SER A 346 2.05 3.25 24.51
N GLN A 347 3.10 3.99 24.16
CA GLN A 347 3.48 5.23 24.84
C GLN A 347 2.48 6.37 24.60
N ALA A 348 1.79 6.34 23.46
CA ALA A 348 0.77 7.30 23.09
C ALA A 348 -0.58 6.97 23.77
N GLY A 349 -0.94 5.69 23.87
CA GLY A 349 -2.20 5.18 24.46
C GLY A 349 -2.40 5.38 25.97
N ARG A 350 -1.43 5.95 26.69
CA ARG A 350 -1.63 6.39 28.09
C ARG A 350 -2.56 7.62 28.23
N GLU A 351 -2.98 8.25 27.12
CA GLU A 351 -3.88 9.42 27.12
C GLU A 351 -5.17 9.31 26.26
N GLY A 352 -5.48 8.12 25.69
CA GLY A 352 -6.82 7.83 25.15
C GLY A 352 -6.95 7.69 23.62
N THR A 353 -7.39 6.50 23.19
CA THR A 353 -7.95 6.11 21.87
C THR A 353 -7.55 6.95 20.64
N GLY A 354 -6.33 6.76 20.13
CA GLY A 354 -5.90 7.23 18.82
C GLY A 354 -4.66 6.51 18.30
N PHE A 355 -4.83 5.30 17.74
CA PHE A 355 -3.79 4.39 17.21
C PHE A 355 -2.60 5.09 16.52
N LEU A 356 -2.81 6.03 15.60
CA LEU A 356 -1.74 6.74 14.88
C LEU A 356 -1.77 8.26 15.05
N ARG A 357 -2.89 8.82 15.53
CA ARG A 357 -3.03 10.25 15.86
C ARG A 357 -2.14 10.64 17.02
N ASP A 358 -2.06 9.78 18.04
CA ASP A 358 -1.24 10.06 19.21
C ASP A 358 0.24 9.73 18.95
N MET A 359 0.51 8.88 17.94
CA MET A 359 1.84 8.60 17.41
C MET A 359 2.48 9.90 16.85
N ALA A 360 1.77 10.62 15.97
CA ALA A 360 2.28 11.85 15.37
C ALA A 360 2.43 13.03 16.35
N LEU A 361 1.67 13.05 17.44
CA LEU A 361 1.72 14.11 18.46
C LEU A 361 2.98 14.06 19.34
N LYS A 362 3.67 12.91 19.41
CA LYS A 362 4.87 12.71 20.24
C LYS A 362 6.16 12.52 19.43
N LEU A 363 6.06 12.32 18.12
CA LEU A 363 7.24 12.40 17.26
C LEU A 363 7.79 13.83 17.33
N PRO A 364 9.10 14.03 17.55
CA PRO A 364 9.68 15.37 17.50
C PRO A 364 9.28 16.02 16.19
N THR A 365 9.06 17.34 16.17
CA THR A 365 8.80 18.16 14.96
C THR A 365 9.91 18.08 13.89
N ALA A 366 10.89 17.18 14.07
CA ALA A 366 11.90 16.85 13.10
C ALA A 366 11.25 16.22 11.85
N ARG A 367 11.67 16.71 10.68
CA ARG A 367 11.20 16.27 9.36
C ARG A 367 11.50 14.80 9.07
N ALA A 368 12.37 14.16 9.84
CA ALA A 368 12.71 12.75 9.79
C ALA A 368 12.77 12.21 11.22
N VAL A 369 12.06 11.11 11.48
CA VAL A 369 12.29 10.30 12.68
C VAL A 369 12.98 9.03 12.21
N GLN A 370 14.25 8.88 12.60
CA GLN A 370 14.92 7.59 12.58
C GLN A 370 14.45 6.82 13.82
N PRO A 371 14.02 5.56 13.68
CA PRO A 371 13.51 4.76 14.79
C PRO A 371 14.54 4.51 15.89
#